data_AF-A0A947THB5-F1
#
_entry.id   AF-A0A947THB5-F1
#
_cell.length_a   1.000
_cell.length_b   1.000
_cell.length_c   1.000
_cell.angle_alpha   90.00
_cell.angle_beta   90.00
_cell.angle_gamma   90.00
#
_symmetry.space_group_name_H-M   'P 1'
#
loop_
_entity.id
_entity.type
_entity.pdbx_description
1 polymer ?
#
loop_
_entity_poly.entity_id
_entity_poly.type
_entity_poly.pdbx_seq_one_letter_code
_entity_poly.pdbx_strand_id
1 'polypeptide(L)'
;MRFRIAVALAVGIVLLGILPADLLRPPADGVFAIFSGSIGIADLLICAFLSLLAGFIASAVCTPFGLRVGIIAAPAGMAFWALKSDALSTVFQQTPAVQDRLNVYAGLRFEAFIWLAIAGCGFVGAIAADKLFRRKSVNPIDKFDSNFKLPSFSAIPIVVVATVLIGNILVNVLAGDVSYPDVKLSRVTGQPANLQLAFAVIVAFMACGFCAKLFLGTSFIWPASASALLSSYSIIAYSKKPIMEHISASWPAVFFARPVLAVLPVYMVAFGCLGAVWGYWLAVSYHLWREYES
;
A
#
# COMPACT_ATOMS: atom_id res chain seq x y z
N MET A 1 11.83 21.47 1.78
CA MET A 1 11.33 20.08 1.95
C MET A 1 10.25 19.72 0.91
N ARG A 2 9.17 20.50 0.77
CA ARG A 2 8.05 20.21 -0.16
C ARG A 2 8.47 19.93 -1.61
N PHE A 3 9.34 20.76 -2.18
CA PHE A 3 9.87 20.56 -3.54
C PHE A 3 10.59 19.21 -3.71
N ARG A 4 11.35 18.77 -2.71
CA ARG A 4 12.08 17.48 -2.75
C ARG A 4 11.13 16.29 -2.71
N ILE A 5 10.05 16.40 -1.93
CA ILE A 5 8.99 15.39 -1.91
C ILE A 5 8.37 15.27 -3.30
N ALA A 6 8.02 16.41 -3.94
CA ALA A 6 7.48 16.41 -5.29
C ALA A 6 8.45 15.79 -6.31
N VAL A 7 9.74 16.12 -6.22
CA VAL A 7 10.78 15.52 -7.08
C VAL A 7 10.88 14.00 -6.87
N ALA A 8 10.90 13.51 -5.63
CA ALA A 8 10.98 12.07 -5.37
C ALA A 8 9.74 11.31 -5.89
N LEU A 9 8.54 11.88 -5.71
CA LEU A 9 7.32 11.34 -6.30
C LEU A 9 7.41 11.30 -7.83
N ALA A 10 7.85 12.38 -8.46
CA ALA A 10 7.98 12.48 -9.91
C ALA A 10 9.01 11.46 -10.45
N VAL A 11 10.17 11.31 -9.81
CA VAL A 11 11.18 10.31 -10.18
C VAL A 11 10.58 8.89 -10.15
N GLY A 12 9.83 8.58 -9.08
CA GLY A 12 9.09 7.32 -8.95
C GLY A 12 8.09 7.08 -10.08
N ILE A 13 7.23 8.07 -10.33
CA ILE A 13 6.21 8.00 -11.38
C ILE A 13 6.85 7.86 -12.76
N VAL A 14 7.94 8.58 -13.06
CA VAL A 14 8.60 8.49 -14.36
C VAL A 14 9.29 7.14 -14.54
N LEU A 15 10.16 6.73 -13.61
CA LEU A 15 11.00 5.55 -13.78
C LEU A 15 10.26 4.24 -13.60
N LEU A 16 9.32 4.20 -12.65
CA LEU A 16 8.56 2.99 -12.37
C LEU A 16 7.14 3.09 -12.96
N GLY A 17 6.46 4.23 -12.88
CA GLY A 17 5.10 4.35 -13.44
C GLY A 17 5.03 4.36 -14.97
N ILE A 18 5.81 5.24 -15.63
CA ILE A 18 5.68 5.57 -17.06
C ILE A 18 6.64 4.76 -17.93
N LEU A 19 7.92 4.69 -17.56
CA LEU A 19 8.96 4.06 -18.39
C LEU A 19 8.66 2.58 -18.73
N PRO A 20 8.23 1.72 -17.78
CA PRO A 20 7.88 0.33 -18.10
C PRO A 20 6.42 0.14 -18.52
N ALA A 21 5.66 1.20 -18.81
CA ALA A 21 4.23 1.10 -19.10
C ALA A 21 3.91 0.19 -20.30
N ASP A 22 4.79 0.14 -21.31
CA ASP A 22 4.64 -0.74 -22.45
C ASP A 22 5.00 -2.21 -22.14
N LEU A 23 5.85 -2.43 -21.15
CA LEU A 23 6.25 -3.76 -20.69
C LEU A 23 5.18 -4.38 -19.77
N LEU A 24 4.56 -3.55 -18.93
CA LEU A 24 3.57 -3.97 -17.94
C LEU A 24 2.13 -3.71 -18.38
N ARG A 25 1.85 -3.83 -19.68
CA ARG A 25 0.49 -3.58 -20.18
C ARG A 25 -0.47 -4.57 -19.49
N PRO A 26 -1.53 -4.06 -18.84
CA PRO A 26 -2.51 -4.96 -18.24
C PRO A 26 -3.15 -5.80 -19.35
N PRO A 27 -3.63 -7.02 -19.03
CA PRO A 27 -4.37 -7.85 -19.98
C PRO A 27 -5.66 -7.17 -20.43
N ALA A 28 -6.44 -7.84 -21.28
CA ALA A 28 -7.70 -7.31 -21.82
C ALA A 28 -8.74 -6.94 -20.74
N ASP A 29 -8.57 -7.41 -19.50
CA ASP A 29 -9.37 -7.06 -18.33
C ASP A 29 -8.96 -5.75 -17.63
N GLY A 30 -7.81 -5.18 -18.04
CA GLY A 30 -7.30 -3.88 -17.61
C GLY A 30 -6.77 -3.83 -16.17
N VAL A 31 -6.78 -4.97 -15.47
CA VAL A 31 -6.38 -5.05 -14.06
C VAL A 31 -4.89 -5.30 -13.93
N PHE A 32 -4.20 -4.44 -13.18
CA PHE A 32 -2.80 -4.65 -12.81
C PHE A 32 -2.70 -5.73 -11.73
N ALA A 33 -2.63 -6.98 -12.18
CA ALA A 33 -2.43 -8.11 -11.29
C ALA A 33 -1.57 -9.20 -11.94
N ILE A 34 -0.63 -9.75 -11.17
CA ILE A 34 0.31 -10.80 -11.62
C ILE A 34 -0.44 -12.10 -11.92
N PHE A 35 -1.53 -12.41 -11.19
CA PHE A 35 -2.28 -13.65 -11.41
C PHE A 35 -2.89 -13.76 -12.81
N SER A 36 -3.08 -12.64 -13.50
CA SER A 36 -3.62 -12.61 -14.87
C SER A 36 -2.65 -13.19 -15.91
N GLY A 37 -1.42 -13.51 -15.51
CA GLY A 37 -0.41 -14.15 -16.36
C GLY A 37 0.27 -13.20 -17.35
N SER A 38 -0.05 -11.91 -17.34
CA SER A 38 0.56 -10.90 -18.21
C SER A 38 1.93 -10.42 -17.73
N ILE A 39 2.24 -10.58 -16.44
CA ILE A 39 3.49 -10.13 -15.83
C ILE A 39 4.39 -11.34 -15.59
N GLY A 40 5.42 -11.49 -16.42
CA GLY A 40 6.42 -12.55 -16.30
C GLY A 40 7.46 -12.27 -15.21
N ILE A 41 8.29 -13.27 -14.91
CA ILE A 41 9.41 -13.13 -13.95
C ILE A 41 10.40 -12.05 -14.42
N ALA A 42 10.67 -11.97 -15.73
CA ALA A 42 11.53 -10.94 -16.30
C ALA A 42 10.99 -9.53 -16.03
N ASP A 43 9.68 -9.32 -16.18
CA ASP A 43 9.03 -8.03 -15.93
C ASP A 43 9.12 -7.65 -14.45
N LEU A 44 8.95 -8.62 -13.54
CA LEU A 44 9.13 -8.41 -12.11
C LEU A 44 10.56 -8.01 -11.75
N LEU A 45 11.56 -8.63 -12.39
CA LEU A 45 12.97 -8.27 -12.18
C LEU A 45 13.28 -6.85 -12.70
N ILE A 46 12.71 -6.48 -13.85
CA ILE A 46 12.81 -5.11 -14.38
C ILE A 46 12.15 -4.13 -13.42
N CYS A 47 10.96 -4.44 -12.90
CA CYS A 47 10.28 -3.60 -11.90
C CYS A 47 11.10 -3.45 -10.63
N ALA A 48 11.69 -4.53 -10.12
CA ALA A 48 12.54 -4.50 -8.94
C ALA A 48 13.78 -3.62 -9.15
N PHE A 49 14.42 -3.73 -10.33
CA PHE A 49 15.56 -2.90 -10.70
C PHE A 49 15.19 -1.43 -10.86
N LEU A 50 14.11 -1.12 -11.57
CA LEU A 50 13.61 0.25 -11.73
C LEU A 50 13.18 0.87 -10.39
N SER A 51 12.57 0.07 -9.51
CA SER A 51 12.23 0.48 -8.15
C SER A 51 13.49 0.85 -7.35
N LEU A 52 14.52 0.01 -7.40
CA LEU A 52 15.82 0.30 -6.78
C LEU A 52 16.43 1.59 -7.33
N LEU A 53 16.45 1.76 -8.66
CA LEU A 53 16.95 2.98 -9.31
C LEU A 53 16.13 4.21 -8.91
N ALA A 54 14.80 4.10 -8.85
CA ALA A 54 13.94 5.20 -8.45
C ALA A 54 14.23 5.67 -7.03
N GLY A 55 14.36 4.73 -6.08
CA GLY A 55 14.76 5.05 -4.71
C GLY A 55 16.16 5.66 -4.63
N PHE A 56 17.11 5.10 -5.39
CA PHE A 56 18.49 5.59 -5.44
C PHE A 56 18.58 7.03 -5.98
N ILE A 57 18.01 7.28 -7.16
CA ILE A 57 18.03 8.58 -7.82
C ILE A 57 17.28 9.61 -6.98
N ALA A 58 16.08 9.28 -6.49
CA ALA A 58 15.31 10.18 -5.65
C ALA A 58 16.06 10.57 -4.37
N SER A 59 16.71 9.60 -3.72
CA SER A 59 17.53 9.84 -2.53
C SER A 59 18.75 10.71 -2.84
N ALA A 60 19.48 10.41 -3.93
CA ALA A 60 20.65 11.18 -4.36
C ALA A 60 20.29 12.65 -4.66
N VAL A 61 19.23 12.89 -5.43
CA VAL A 61 18.75 14.25 -5.78
C VAL A 61 18.22 15.00 -4.55
N CYS A 62 17.68 14.29 -3.55
CA CYS A 62 17.12 14.90 -2.34
C CYS A 62 18.14 15.10 -1.20
N THR A 63 19.44 14.89 -1.43
CA THR A 63 20.52 15.11 -0.45
C THR A 63 20.48 16.53 0.15
N PRO A 64 20.60 16.74 1.47
CA PRO A 64 20.96 15.77 2.52
C PRO A 64 19.80 14.99 3.16
N PHE A 65 18.55 15.17 2.72
CA PHE A 65 17.37 14.45 3.24
C PHE A 65 17.02 13.20 2.41
N GLY A 66 18.01 12.67 1.68
CA GLY A 66 17.84 11.63 0.67
C GLY A 66 17.11 10.40 1.18
N LEU A 67 17.58 9.80 2.28
CA LEU A 67 16.95 8.61 2.85
C LEU A 67 15.48 8.83 3.23
N ARG A 68 15.15 10.00 3.79
CA ARG A 68 13.79 10.27 4.26
C ARG A 68 12.82 10.44 3.11
N VAL A 69 13.25 11.05 2.02
CA VAL A 69 12.38 11.42 0.90
C VAL A 69 12.47 10.44 -0.26
N GLY A 70 13.59 9.75 -0.45
CA GLY A 70 13.77 8.80 -1.55
C GLY A 70 12.90 7.55 -1.43
N ILE A 71 12.56 7.15 -0.20
CA ILE A 71 11.73 5.96 0.08
C ILE A 71 10.31 6.04 -0.50
N ILE A 72 9.76 7.24 -0.74
CA ILE A 72 8.41 7.38 -1.33
C ILE A 72 8.41 7.22 -2.86
N ALA A 73 9.57 7.19 -3.53
CA ALA A 73 9.64 7.13 -4.99
C ALA A 73 9.03 5.84 -5.55
N ALA A 74 9.49 4.68 -5.08
CA ALA A 74 8.95 3.40 -5.57
C ALA A 74 7.43 3.24 -5.30
N PRO A 75 6.93 3.49 -4.07
CA PRO A 75 5.48 3.51 -3.81
C PRO A 75 4.69 4.47 -4.71
N ALA A 76 5.24 5.64 -5.06
CA ALA A 76 4.58 6.59 -5.95
C ALA A 76 4.48 6.08 -7.40
N GLY A 77 5.52 5.41 -7.89
CA GLY A 77 5.47 4.74 -9.19
C GLY A 77 4.44 3.63 -9.25
N MET A 78 4.37 2.79 -8.21
CA MET A 78 3.33 1.76 -8.11
C MET A 78 1.93 2.34 -7.95
N ALA A 79 1.80 3.48 -7.25
CA ALA A 79 0.52 4.18 -7.12
C ALA A 79 -0.01 4.66 -8.47
N PHE A 80 0.88 5.03 -9.40
CA PHE A 80 0.48 5.37 -10.76
C PHE A 80 -0.11 4.17 -11.52
N TRP A 81 0.50 2.98 -11.39
CA TRP A 81 -0.06 1.75 -11.96
C TRP A 81 -1.39 1.38 -11.31
N ALA A 82 -1.47 1.48 -9.99
CA ALA A 82 -2.70 1.26 -9.25
C ALA A 82 -3.82 2.14 -9.84
N LEU A 83 -3.61 3.46 -9.93
CA LEU A 83 -4.63 4.38 -10.48
C LEU A 83 -5.04 4.11 -11.93
N LYS A 84 -4.14 3.53 -12.73
CA LYS A 84 -4.42 3.10 -14.11
C LYS A 84 -5.08 1.74 -14.22
N SER A 85 -5.11 0.96 -13.14
CA SER A 85 -5.78 -0.32 -13.11
C SER A 85 -7.29 -0.15 -13.19
N ASP A 86 -7.91 -1.02 -13.97
CA ASP A 86 -9.35 -1.19 -13.91
C ASP A 86 -9.80 -1.81 -12.58
N ALA A 87 -11.10 -1.69 -12.33
CA ALA A 87 -11.74 -2.20 -11.14
C ALA A 87 -11.78 -3.73 -11.13
N LEU A 88 -11.61 -4.36 -9.96
CA LEU A 88 -11.72 -5.82 -9.82
C LEU A 88 -13.08 -6.38 -10.30
N SER A 89 -14.12 -5.55 -10.26
CA SER A 89 -15.43 -5.91 -10.82
C SER A 89 -15.41 -6.22 -12.32
N THR A 90 -14.51 -5.64 -13.11
CA THR A 90 -14.40 -5.95 -14.56
C THR A 90 -14.00 -7.40 -14.78
N VAL A 91 -13.04 -7.90 -14.00
CA VAL A 91 -12.63 -9.31 -13.99
C VAL A 91 -13.81 -10.21 -13.60
N PHE A 92 -14.57 -9.85 -12.57
CA PHE A 92 -15.73 -10.66 -12.13
C PHE A 92 -16.94 -10.61 -13.06
N GLN A 93 -17.03 -9.61 -13.93
CA GLN A 93 -18.01 -9.59 -15.02
C GLN A 93 -17.63 -10.60 -16.11
N GLN A 94 -16.33 -10.79 -16.36
CA GLN A 94 -15.82 -11.79 -17.31
C GLN A 94 -15.79 -13.21 -16.70
N THR A 95 -15.68 -13.30 -15.37
CA THR A 95 -15.64 -14.57 -14.60
C THR A 95 -16.82 -14.66 -13.62
N PRO A 96 -18.05 -14.87 -14.11
CA PRO A 96 -19.24 -14.85 -13.25
C PRO A 96 -19.33 -16.06 -12.31
N ALA A 97 -18.69 -17.18 -12.63
CA ALA A 97 -18.78 -18.39 -11.84
C ALA A 97 -18.06 -18.24 -10.49
N VAL A 98 -18.67 -18.81 -9.43
CA VAL A 98 -18.14 -18.78 -8.06
C VAL A 98 -16.70 -19.27 -7.99
N GLN A 99 -16.41 -20.40 -8.63
CA GLN A 99 -15.10 -21.02 -8.56
C GLN A 99 -14.02 -20.15 -9.19
N ASP A 100 -14.33 -19.48 -10.30
CA ASP A 100 -13.39 -18.59 -10.98
C ASP A 100 -13.07 -17.37 -10.12
N ARG A 101 -14.07 -16.75 -9.48
CA ARG A 101 -13.85 -15.65 -8.53
C ARG A 101 -12.99 -16.06 -7.34
N LEU A 102 -13.19 -17.28 -6.82
CA LEU A 102 -12.33 -17.82 -5.75
C LEU A 102 -10.90 -18.03 -6.24
N ASN A 103 -10.70 -18.48 -7.48
CA ASN A 103 -9.37 -18.65 -8.07
C ASN A 103 -8.67 -17.30 -8.25
N VAL A 104 -9.39 -16.25 -8.67
CA VAL A 104 -8.88 -14.87 -8.74
C VAL A 104 -8.38 -14.42 -7.37
N TYR A 105 -9.19 -14.56 -6.33
CA TYR A 105 -8.76 -14.21 -4.97
C TYR A 105 -7.60 -15.06 -4.45
N ALA A 106 -7.55 -16.35 -4.80
CA ALA A 106 -6.45 -17.23 -4.45
C ALA A 106 -5.12 -16.76 -5.07
N GLY A 107 -5.14 -16.31 -6.33
CA GLY A 107 -3.99 -15.71 -7.00
C GLY A 107 -3.56 -14.38 -6.37
N LEU A 108 -4.52 -13.50 -6.09
CA LEU A 108 -4.28 -12.19 -5.47
C LEU A 108 -3.71 -12.27 -4.04
N ARG A 109 -4.00 -13.36 -3.31
CA ARG A 109 -3.68 -13.52 -1.88
C ARG A 109 -2.23 -13.23 -1.55
N PHE A 110 -1.30 -13.69 -2.37
CA PHE A 110 0.15 -13.54 -2.12
C PHE A 110 0.81 -12.46 -2.96
N GLU A 111 0.06 -11.89 -3.89
CA GLU A 111 0.58 -10.89 -4.81
C GLU A 111 1.05 -9.62 -4.09
N ALA A 112 0.39 -9.27 -2.99
CA ALA A 112 0.76 -8.12 -2.17
C ALA A 112 2.19 -8.24 -1.61
N PHE A 113 2.70 -9.44 -1.37
CA PHE A 113 4.08 -9.62 -0.93
C PHE A 113 5.08 -9.35 -2.05
N ILE A 114 4.72 -9.65 -3.30
CA ILE A 114 5.56 -9.36 -4.47
C ILE A 114 5.65 -7.84 -4.66
N TRP A 115 4.51 -7.15 -4.64
CA TRP A 115 4.49 -5.69 -4.69
C TRP A 115 5.24 -5.04 -3.52
N LEU A 116 5.15 -5.62 -2.31
CA LEU A 116 5.92 -5.16 -1.16
C LEU A 116 7.42 -5.37 -1.35
N ALA A 117 7.83 -6.49 -1.93
CA ALA A 117 9.23 -6.74 -2.26
C ALA A 117 9.77 -5.72 -3.27
N ILE A 118 8.98 -5.39 -4.31
CA ILE A 118 9.30 -4.32 -5.27
C ILE A 118 9.43 -2.97 -4.54
N ALA A 119 8.50 -2.62 -3.64
CA ALA A 119 8.60 -1.42 -2.81
C ALA A 119 9.90 -1.41 -1.98
N GLY A 120 10.23 -2.56 -1.40
CA GLY A 120 11.42 -2.81 -0.59
C GLY A 120 12.71 -2.58 -1.38
N CYS A 121 12.78 -2.99 -2.65
CA CYS A 121 13.91 -2.68 -3.54
C CYS A 121 14.15 -1.17 -3.65
N GLY A 122 13.09 -0.37 -3.74
CA GLY A 122 13.19 1.09 -3.74
C GLY A 122 13.69 1.65 -2.41
N PHE A 123 13.28 1.07 -1.27
CA PHE A 123 13.83 1.46 0.03
C PHE A 123 15.32 1.15 0.12
N VAL A 124 15.75 -0.02 -0.37
CA VAL A 124 17.17 -0.40 -0.44
C VAL A 124 17.95 0.57 -1.33
N GLY A 125 17.41 0.94 -2.49
CA GLY A 125 18.01 1.95 -3.36
C GLY A 125 18.21 3.29 -2.67
N ALA A 126 17.19 3.77 -1.94
CA ALA A 126 17.28 5.02 -1.19
C ALA A 126 18.34 4.98 -0.08
N ILE A 127 18.47 3.84 0.61
CA ILE A 127 19.51 3.58 1.62
C ILE A 127 20.90 3.56 0.99
N ALA A 128 21.06 2.89 -0.15
CA ALA A 128 22.34 2.80 -0.86
C ALA A 128 22.83 4.20 -1.30
N ALA A 129 21.94 5.01 -1.88
CA ALA A 129 22.26 6.39 -2.25
C ALA A 129 22.62 7.26 -1.04
N ASP A 130 21.88 7.15 0.06
CA ASP A 130 22.21 7.90 1.29
C ASP A 130 23.60 7.52 1.79
N LYS A 131 23.93 6.22 1.85
CA LYS A 131 25.26 5.77 2.26
C LYS A 131 26.38 6.29 1.35
N LEU A 132 26.12 6.39 0.05
CA LEU A 132 27.12 6.82 -0.94
C LEU A 132 27.32 8.35 -0.94
N PHE A 133 26.25 9.13 -0.79
CA PHE A 133 26.27 10.58 -0.99
C PHE A 133 26.18 11.40 0.29
N ARG A 134 25.93 10.79 1.45
CA ARG A 134 25.77 11.53 2.71
C ARG A 134 27.10 12.06 3.23
N ARG A 135 27.35 13.34 2.91
CA ARG A 135 28.53 14.11 3.35
C ARG A 135 28.45 14.58 4.82
N LYS A 136 27.26 14.70 5.42
CA LYS A 136 27.06 15.09 6.83
C LYS A 136 25.83 14.39 7.43
N SER A 137 25.95 13.88 8.66
CA SER A 137 24.82 13.35 9.43
C SER A 137 23.91 14.50 9.88
N VAL A 138 22.76 14.67 9.21
CA VAL A 138 21.68 15.50 9.77
C VAL A 138 21.20 14.81 11.06
N ASN A 139 21.16 15.56 12.17
CA ASN A 139 20.69 15.05 13.45
C ASN A 139 19.27 14.49 13.31
N PRO A 140 19.01 13.29 13.84
CA PRO A 140 17.71 12.67 13.74
C PRO A 140 16.71 13.37 14.66
N ILE A 141 15.99 14.37 14.12
CA ILE A 141 14.85 15.05 14.76
C ILE A 141 13.72 14.05 15.12
N ASP A 142 13.77 12.85 14.55
CA ASP A 142 12.81 11.76 14.70
C ASP A 142 13.06 10.87 15.93
N LYS A 143 14.09 11.15 16.76
CA LYS A 143 14.31 10.42 18.01
C LYS A 143 13.63 11.14 19.17
N PHE A 144 12.40 10.74 19.47
CA PHE A 144 11.71 11.10 20.69
C PHE A 144 11.25 9.85 21.44
N ASP A 145 11.17 9.96 22.77
CA ASP A 145 10.73 8.88 23.64
C ASP A 145 9.26 8.54 23.36
N SER A 146 8.98 7.25 23.17
CA SER A 146 7.63 6.77 22.99
C SER A 146 6.85 6.81 24.31
N ASN A 147 5.54 7.06 24.22
CA ASN A 147 4.65 7.05 25.39
C ASN A 147 4.68 5.69 26.10
N PHE A 148 4.78 4.59 25.34
CA PHE A 148 4.92 3.25 25.87
C PHE A 148 6.34 2.72 25.61
N LYS A 149 7.05 2.40 26.70
CA LYS A 149 8.38 1.79 26.64
C LYS A 149 8.22 0.27 26.54
N LEU A 150 8.02 -0.22 25.32
CA LEU A 150 8.06 -1.65 25.02
C LEU A 150 9.44 -2.01 24.46
N PRO A 151 10.00 -3.19 24.82
CA PRO A 151 11.20 -3.68 24.15
C PRO A 151 10.94 -3.82 22.65
N SER A 152 11.91 -3.41 21.82
CA SER A 152 11.74 -3.32 20.36
C SER A 152 11.23 -4.61 19.71
N PHE A 153 11.60 -5.77 20.26
CA PHE A 153 11.16 -7.07 19.75
C PHE A 153 9.65 -7.33 19.94
N SER A 154 9.03 -6.84 21.03
CA SER A 154 7.58 -7.01 21.24
C SER A 154 6.76 -5.93 20.53
N ALA A 155 7.32 -4.73 20.34
CA ALA A 155 6.64 -3.65 19.65
C ALA A 155 6.34 -3.98 18.17
N ILE A 156 7.25 -4.70 17.49
CA ILE A 156 7.11 -5.08 16.07
C ILE A 156 5.84 -5.91 15.82
N PRO A 157 5.65 -7.10 16.42
CA PRO A 157 4.46 -7.92 16.16
C PRO A 157 3.17 -7.20 16.58
N ILE A 158 3.20 -6.42 17.66
CA ILE A 158 2.05 -5.61 18.09
C ILE A 158 1.68 -4.59 17.03
N VAL A 159 2.64 -3.82 16.49
CA VAL A 159 2.38 -2.83 15.43
C VAL A 159 1.82 -3.49 14.18
N VAL A 160 2.38 -4.63 13.78
CA VAL A 160 1.93 -5.34 12.58
C VAL A 160 0.49 -5.82 12.75
N VAL A 161 0.20 -6.53 13.84
CA VAL A 161 -1.16 -7.04 14.12
C VAL A 161 -2.15 -5.90 14.27
N ALA A 162 -1.80 -4.86 15.03
CA ALA A 162 -2.65 -3.69 15.20
C ALA A 162 -2.91 -2.98 13.87
N THR A 163 -1.89 -2.83 13.01
CA THR A 163 -2.04 -2.20 11.69
C THR A 163 -2.96 -3.01 10.79
N VAL A 164 -2.88 -4.34 10.81
CA VAL A 164 -3.81 -5.19 10.04
C VAL A 164 -5.24 -5.03 10.55
N LEU A 165 -5.46 -5.09 11.86
CA LEU A 165 -6.81 -4.98 12.43
C LEU A 165 -7.43 -3.60 12.24
N ILE A 166 -6.70 -2.55 12.62
CA ILE A 166 -7.13 -1.15 12.49
C ILE A 166 -7.26 -0.78 11.01
N GLY A 167 -6.27 -1.14 10.19
CA GLY A 167 -6.28 -0.90 8.75
C GLY A 167 -7.49 -1.57 8.08
N ASN A 168 -7.81 -2.81 8.44
CA ASN A 168 -9.00 -3.49 7.93
C ASN A 168 -10.30 -2.75 8.29
N ILE A 169 -10.42 -2.25 9.52
CA ILE A 169 -11.58 -1.46 9.95
C ILE A 169 -11.65 -0.15 9.17
N LEU A 170 -10.56 0.62 9.17
CA LEU A 170 -10.51 1.94 8.55
C LEU A 170 -10.73 1.86 7.04
N VAL A 171 -10.11 0.92 6.33
CA VAL A 171 -10.33 0.75 4.89
C VAL A 171 -11.79 0.40 4.61
N ASN A 172 -12.42 -0.49 5.38
CA ASN A 172 -13.83 -0.82 5.18
C ASN A 172 -14.79 0.35 5.44
N VAL A 173 -14.43 1.28 6.33
CA VAL A 173 -15.21 2.50 6.58
C VAL A 173 -14.98 3.55 5.49
N LEU A 174 -13.71 3.83 5.17
CA LEU A 174 -13.32 4.92 4.28
C LEU A 174 -13.53 4.60 2.79
N ALA A 175 -13.36 3.33 2.41
CA ALA A 175 -13.67 2.84 1.07
C ALA A 175 -15.15 2.51 0.89
N GLY A 176 -16.02 2.83 1.85
CA GLY A 176 -17.44 2.56 1.75
C GLY A 176 -18.10 3.36 0.62
N ASP A 177 -18.67 2.66 -0.36
CA ASP A 177 -19.49 3.24 -1.42
C ASP A 177 -20.99 2.89 -1.21
N VAL A 178 -21.83 3.10 -2.22
CA VAL A 178 -23.25 2.72 -2.25
C VAL A 178 -23.39 1.29 -1.75
N SER A 179 -24.17 1.15 -0.69
CA SER A 179 -24.31 -0.09 0.03
C SER A 179 -25.76 -0.43 0.25
N TYR A 180 -26.04 -1.73 0.20
CA TYR A 180 -27.37 -2.25 0.42
C TYR A 180 -27.38 -3.21 1.61
N PRO A 181 -28.47 -3.24 2.39
CA PRO A 181 -28.65 -4.25 3.41
C PRO A 181 -28.75 -5.63 2.76
N ASP A 182 -28.09 -6.63 3.36
CA ASP A 182 -28.14 -8.02 2.93
C ASP A 182 -28.44 -8.93 4.12
N VAL A 183 -29.34 -9.90 3.94
CA VAL A 183 -29.84 -10.74 5.04
C VAL A 183 -28.74 -11.65 5.63
N LYS A 184 -27.75 -12.08 4.83
CA LYS A 184 -26.69 -12.99 5.29
C LYS A 184 -25.39 -12.27 5.65
N LEU A 185 -25.06 -11.20 4.93
CA LEU A 185 -23.79 -10.48 5.08
C LEU A 185 -23.93 -9.18 5.89
N SER A 186 -25.15 -8.87 6.34
CA SER A 186 -25.58 -7.59 6.94
C SER A 186 -25.56 -6.42 5.96
N ARG A 187 -24.50 -6.28 5.17
CA ARG A 187 -24.31 -5.23 4.18
C ARG A 187 -23.42 -5.72 3.05
N VAL A 188 -23.76 -5.34 1.82
CA VAL A 188 -22.88 -5.41 0.65
C VAL A 188 -22.57 -4.02 0.16
N THR A 189 -21.40 -3.83 -0.45
CA THR A 189 -20.95 -2.52 -0.93
C THR A 189 -20.55 -2.62 -2.40
N GLY A 190 -20.95 -1.65 -3.21
CA GLY A 190 -20.47 -1.53 -4.59
C GLY A 190 -18.97 -1.29 -4.66
N GLN A 191 -18.39 -1.56 -5.82
CA GLN A 191 -16.99 -1.27 -6.15
C GLN A 191 -16.73 0.23 -5.96
N PRO A 192 -15.88 0.61 -5.00
CA PRO A 192 -15.56 2.01 -4.80
C PRO A 192 -14.70 2.54 -5.95
N ALA A 193 -14.81 3.83 -6.25
CA ALA A 193 -13.99 4.48 -7.25
C ALA A 193 -12.48 4.42 -6.90
N ASN A 194 -11.63 4.36 -7.93
CA ASN A 194 -10.17 4.24 -7.79
C ASN A 194 -9.55 5.27 -6.83
N LEU A 195 -9.98 6.54 -6.91
CA LEU A 195 -9.48 7.60 -6.02
C LEU A 195 -9.97 7.44 -4.58
N GLN A 196 -11.17 6.89 -4.38
CA GLN A 196 -11.69 6.59 -3.04
C GLN A 196 -10.90 5.46 -2.39
N LEU A 197 -10.55 4.41 -3.15
CA LEU A 197 -9.67 3.34 -2.66
C LEU A 197 -8.30 3.89 -2.28
N ALA A 198 -7.70 4.72 -3.14
CA ALA A 198 -6.42 5.37 -2.85
C ALA A 198 -6.48 6.21 -1.57
N PHE A 199 -7.51 7.05 -1.43
CA PHE A 199 -7.74 7.85 -0.24
C PHE A 199 -7.90 6.99 1.02
N ALA A 200 -8.76 5.97 0.96
CA ALA A 200 -9.04 5.09 2.09
C ALA A 200 -7.78 4.38 2.60
N VAL A 201 -6.97 3.83 1.69
CA VAL A 201 -5.72 3.16 2.04
C VAL A 201 -4.69 4.15 2.57
N ILE A 202 -4.49 5.31 1.92
CA ILE A 202 -3.56 6.34 2.40
C ILE A 202 -3.91 6.74 3.84
N VAL A 203 -5.17 7.10 4.10
CA VAL A 203 -5.61 7.61 5.40
C VAL A 203 -5.55 6.52 6.47
N ALA A 204 -5.95 5.28 6.14
CA ALA A 204 -5.85 4.15 7.06
C ALA A 204 -4.39 3.91 7.50
N PHE A 205 -3.45 3.83 6.55
CA PHE A 205 -2.05 3.60 6.87
C PHE A 205 -1.35 4.84 7.45
N MET A 206 -1.83 6.04 7.14
CA MET A 206 -1.39 7.27 7.78
C MET A 206 -1.74 7.28 9.27
N ALA A 207 -2.98 6.91 9.63
CA ALA A 207 -3.37 6.77 11.03
C ALA A 207 -2.53 5.69 11.74
N CYS A 208 -2.34 4.52 11.11
CA CYS A 208 -1.51 3.45 11.67
C CYS A 208 -0.05 3.87 11.84
N GLY A 209 0.56 4.51 10.83
CA GLY A 209 1.93 5.01 10.88
C GLY A 209 2.13 6.10 11.94
N PHE A 210 1.16 7.00 12.06
CA PHE A 210 1.13 8.04 13.09
C PHE A 210 1.12 7.42 14.48
N CYS A 211 0.18 6.52 14.76
CA CYS A 211 0.05 5.85 16.05
C CYS A 211 1.27 4.98 16.37
N ALA A 212 1.79 4.23 15.40
CA ALA A 212 2.96 3.37 15.58
C ALA A 212 4.23 4.16 15.95
N LYS A 213 4.39 5.36 15.39
CA LYS A 213 5.48 6.25 15.74
C LYS A 213 5.24 6.95 17.08
N LEU A 214 4.06 7.53 17.30
CA LEU A 214 3.75 8.31 18.50
C LEU A 214 3.71 7.47 19.78
N PHE A 215 3.05 6.30 19.74
CA PHE A 215 2.83 5.50 20.94
C PHE A 215 3.93 4.45 21.17
N LEU A 216 4.47 3.88 20.09
CA LEU A 216 5.38 2.73 20.16
C LEU A 216 6.81 3.06 19.68
N GLY A 217 7.07 4.28 19.20
CA GLY A 217 8.40 4.71 18.77
C GLY A 217 8.94 3.97 17.54
N THR A 218 8.09 3.23 16.83
CA THR A 218 8.52 2.33 15.76
C THR A 218 8.68 3.03 14.42
N SER A 219 9.41 2.39 13.50
CA SER A 219 9.60 2.88 12.13
C SER A 219 8.36 2.65 11.26
N PHE A 220 8.16 3.50 10.25
CA PHE A 220 7.11 3.36 9.22
C PHE A 220 7.18 2.03 8.44
N ILE A 221 8.33 1.34 8.47
CA ILE A 221 8.53 0.06 7.78
C ILE A 221 7.51 -0.98 8.26
N TRP A 222 7.20 -1.03 9.56
CA TRP A 222 6.30 -2.07 10.08
C TRP A 222 4.84 -1.85 9.67
N PRO A 223 4.27 -0.64 9.80
CA PRO A 223 2.97 -0.34 9.21
C PRO A 223 2.96 -0.53 7.68
N ALA A 224 4.02 -0.13 6.97
CA ALA A 224 4.11 -0.34 5.52
C ALA A 224 4.08 -1.83 5.14
N SER A 225 4.85 -2.68 5.82
CA SER A 225 4.87 -4.13 5.59
C SER A 225 3.54 -4.80 5.93
N ALA A 226 2.79 -4.26 6.89
CA ALA A 226 1.47 -4.75 7.25
C ALA A 226 0.43 -4.57 6.13
N SER A 227 0.69 -3.75 5.10
CA SER A 227 -0.19 -3.62 3.92
C SER A 227 -0.36 -4.93 3.15
N ALA A 228 0.71 -5.70 2.96
CA ALA A 228 0.64 -7.01 2.33
C ALA A 228 -0.16 -8.01 3.16
N LEU A 229 0.09 -8.01 4.48
CA LEU A 229 -0.65 -8.86 5.42
C LEU A 229 -2.12 -8.52 5.49
N LEU A 230 -2.48 -7.23 5.43
CA LEU A 230 -3.86 -6.79 5.37
C LEU A 230 -4.56 -7.34 4.12
N SER A 231 -3.93 -7.21 2.95
CA SER A 231 -4.48 -7.77 1.70
C SER A 231 -4.75 -9.28 1.82
N SER A 232 -3.77 -10.06 2.30
CA SER A 232 -3.94 -11.50 2.47
C SER A 232 -4.99 -11.84 3.52
N TYR A 233 -4.99 -11.13 4.66
CA TYR A 233 -5.95 -11.33 5.74
C TYR A 233 -7.38 -11.07 5.26
N SER A 234 -7.63 -9.95 4.59
CA SER A 234 -8.96 -9.57 4.12
C SER A 234 -9.50 -10.58 3.11
N ILE A 235 -8.65 -11.08 2.19
CA ILE A 235 -9.01 -12.15 1.28
C ILE A 235 -9.41 -13.41 2.06
N ILE A 236 -8.54 -13.92 2.94
CA ILE A 236 -8.81 -15.15 3.73
C ILE A 236 -10.08 -15.01 4.58
N ALA A 237 -10.28 -13.84 5.18
CA ALA A 237 -11.40 -13.59 6.10
C ALA A 237 -12.74 -13.51 5.36
N TYR A 238 -12.77 -12.87 4.18
CA TYR A 238 -14.01 -12.48 3.52
C TYR A 238 -14.28 -13.19 2.17
N SER A 239 -13.31 -13.85 1.55
CA SER A 239 -13.47 -14.58 0.28
C SER A 239 -13.83 -16.06 0.48
N LYS A 240 -14.52 -16.42 1.56
CA LYS A 240 -14.90 -17.82 1.84
C LYS A 240 -15.94 -18.30 0.83
N LYS A 241 -15.90 -19.58 0.46
CA LYS A 241 -16.82 -20.20 -0.52
C LYS A 241 -18.31 -19.88 -0.26
N PRO A 242 -18.87 -20.03 0.96
CA PRO A 242 -20.28 -19.72 1.21
C PRO A 242 -20.64 -18.24 1.01
N ILE A 243 -19.69 -17.33 1.28
CA ILE A 243 -19.87 -15.90 1.07
C ILE A 243 -19.89 -15.61 -0.43
N MET A 244 -18.97 -16.23 -1.19
CA MET A 244 -18.86 -16.03 -2.63
C MET A 244 -20.07 -16.60 -3.39
N GLU A 245 -20.55 -17.77 -2.99
CA GLU A 245 -21.79 -18.36 -3.52
C GLU A 245 -22.96 -17.41 -3.33
N HIS A 246 -23.15 -16.88 -2.12
CA HIS A 246 -24.22 -15.93 -1.83
C HIS A 246 -24.12 -14.64 -2.66
N ILE A 247 -22.92 -14.05 -2.74
CA ILE A 247 -22.70 -12.83 -3.53
C ILE A 247 -22.95 -13.07 -5.02
N SER A 248 -22.41 -14.15 -5.59
CA SER A 248 -22.58 -14.43 -7.01
C SER A 248 -24.03 -14.68 -7.41
N ALA A 249 -24.83 -15.27 -6.52
CA ALA A 249 -26.22 -15.60 -6.79
C ALA A 249 -27.17 -14.43 -6.56
N SER A 250 -26.85 -13.53 -5.61
CA SER A 250 -27.78 -12.50 -5.14
C SER A 250 -27.43 -11.10 -5.61
N TRP A 251 -26.18 -10.87 -6.03
CA TRP A 251 -25.66 -9.53 -6.33
C TRP A 251 -24.88 -9.48 -7.64
N PRO A 252 -24.99 -8.37 -8.40
CA PRO A 252 -24.12 -8.11 -9.54
C PRO A 252 -22.63 -8.16 -9.19
N ALA A 253 -21.78 -8.46 -10.18
CA ALA A 253 -20.33 -8.58 -10.03
C ALA A 253 -19.61 -7.32 -9.49
N VAL A 254 -20.30 -6.18 -9.46
CA VAL A 254 -19.81 -4.92 -8.90
C VAL A 254 -19.94 -4.84 -7.37
N PHE A 255 -20.63 -5.78 -6.72
CA PHE A 255 -20.81 -5.77 -5.26
C PHE A 255 -19.86 -6.74 -4.55
N PHE A 256 -19.37 -6.29 -3.40
CA PHE A 256 -18.43 -7.01 -2.55
C PHE A 256 -18.98 -7.17 -1.13
N ALA A 257 -18.57 -8.25 -0.46
CA ALA A 257 -18.93 -8.50 0.94
C ALA A 257 -18.42 -7.38 1.86
N ARG A 258 -17.26 -6.85 1.52
CA ARG A 258 -16.55 -5.81 2.25
C ARG A 258 -15.76 -4.96 1.25
N PRO A 259 -15.75 -3.62 1.39
CA PRO A 259 -15.00 -2.74 0.49
C PRO A 259 -13.51 -3.10 0.36
N VAL A 260 -12.89 -3.60 1.43
CA VAL A 260 -11.47 -4.00 1.40
C VAL A 260 -11.17 -5.09 0.36
N LEU A 261 -12.15 -5.94 0.00
CA LEU A 261 -11.96 -6.95 -1.05
C LEU A 261 -11.86 -6.36 -2.46
N ALA A 262 -12.37 -5.15 -2.66
CA ALA A 262 -12.27 -4.43 -3.92
C ALA A 262 -10.90 -3.74 -4.11
N VAL A 263 -10.06 -3.70 -3.06
CA VAL A 263 -8.73 -3.11 -3.10
C VAL A 263 -7.75 -4.13 -3.67
N LEU A 264 -7.18 -3.84 -4.84
CA LEU A 264 -6.14 -4.68 -5.42
C LEU A 264 -4.86 -4.66 -4.58
N PRO A 265 -4.06 -5.75 -4.57
CA PRO A 265 -2.79 -5.82 -3.87
C PRO A 265 -1.83 -4.66 -4.15
N VAL A 266 -1.71 -4.23 -5.41
CA VAL A 266 -0.87 -3.09 -5.81
C VAL A 266 -1.36 -1.78 -5.17
N TYR A 267 -2.67 -1.56 -5.08
CA TYR A 267 -3.26 -0.41 -4.38
C TYR A 267 -2.89 -0.45 -2.89
N MET A 268 -3.14 -1.60 -2.25
CA MET A 268 -2.92 -1.76 -0.82
C MET A 268 -1.48 -1.46 -0.44
N VAL A 269 -0.51 -1.98 -1.19
CA VAL A 269 0.92 -1.77 -0.92
C VAL A 269 1.37 -0.36 -1.28
N ALA A 270 1.08 0.12 -2.49
CA ALA A 270 1.57 1.43 -2.94
C ALA A 270 1.07 2.55 -2.03
N PHE A 271 -0.24 2.62 -1.82
CA PHE A 271 -0.85 3.62 -0.96
C PHE A 271 -0.63 3.36 0.52
N GLY A 272 -0.52 2.09 0.94
CA GLY A 272 -0.20 1.72 2.31
C GLY A 272 1.21 2.17 2.73
N CYS A 273 2.21 1.96 1.86
CA CYS A 273 3.57 2.45 2.07
C CYS A 273 3.61 3.99 2.14
N LEU A 274 2.96 4.69 1.19
CA LEU A 274 2.88 6.14 1.19
C LEU A 274 2.19 6.68 2.46
N GLY A 275 1.05 6.12 2.81
CA GLY A 275 0.29 6.46 4.02
C GLY A 275 1.14 6.27 5.27
N ALA A 276 1.78 5.12 5.43
CA ALA A 276 2.63 4.83 6.58
C ALA A 276 3.79 5.84 6.74
N VAL A 277 4.45 6.21 5.65
CA VAL A 277 5.52 7.21 5.65
C VAL A 277 5.00 8.59 6.03
N TRP A 278 3.88 9.03 5.45
CA TRP A 278 3.27 10.31 5.80
C TRP A 278 2.81 10.35 7.26
N GLY A 279 2.18 9.28 7.75
CA GLY A 279 1.77 9.14 9.15
C GLY A 279 2.95 9.27 10.10
N TYR A 280 4.07 8.64 9.76
CA TYR A 280 5.31 8.76 10.51
C TYR A 280 5.84 10.20 10.53
N TRP A 281 5.86 10.91 9.40
CA TRP A 281 6.27 12.33 9.37
C TRP A 281 5.33 13.24 10.15
N LEU A 282 4.02 12.98 10.11
CA LEU A 282 3.03 13.70 10.89
C LEU A 282 3.26 13.50 12.39
N ALA A 283 3.59 12.29 12.83
CA ALA A 283 3.89 12.03 14.25
C ALA A 283 5.13 12.78 14.72
N VAL A 284 6.19 12.83 13.90
CA VAL A 284 7.38 13.64 14.19
C VAL A 284 7.05 15.13 14.25
N SER A 285 6.29 15.63 13.28
CA SER A 285 5.91 17.06 13.22
C SER A 285 5.02 17.45 14.41
N TYR A 286 4.07 16.58 14.78
CA TYR A 286 3.20 16.76 15.93
C TYR A 286 3.98 16.79 17.25
N HIS A 287 4.98 15.92 17.41
CA HIS A 287 5.82 15.91 18.59
C HIS A 287 6.62 17.21 18.74
N LEU A 288 7.25 17.67 17.65
CA LEU A 288 8.00 18.93 17.65
C LEU A 288 7.12 20.13 17.97
N TRP A 289 5.93 20.19 17.37
CA TRP A 289 4.94 21.23 17.66
C TRP A 289 4.61 21.28 19.15
N ARG A 290 4.40 20.12 19.77
CA ARG A 290 4.11 20.02 21.20
C ARG A 290 5.30 20.30 22.11
N GLU A 291 6.54 20.13 21.65
CA GLU A 291 7.72 20.38 22.49
C GLU A 291 8.18 21.85 22.44
N TYR A 292 7.98 22.53 21.30
CA TYR A 292 8.53 23.86 21.06
C TYR A 292 7.50 25.00 20.95
N GLU A 293 6.22 24.70 20.72
CA GLU A 293 5.17 25.73 20.52
C GLU A 293 4.06 25.73 21.58
N SER A 294 4.08 24.83 22.57
CA SER A 294 3.13 24.80 23.70
C SER A 294 3.79 25.16 25.02
#